data_AF-A0A960LXN7-F1
#
_entry.id   AF-A0A960LXN7-F1
#
_cell.length_a   1.000
_cell.length_b   1.000
_cell.length_c   1.000
_cell.angle_alpha   90.00
_cell.angle_beta   90.00
_cell.angle_gamma   90.00
#
_symmetry.space_group_name_H-M   'P 1'
#
loop_
_entity.id
_entity.type
_entity.pdbx_description
1 polymer ?
#
loop_
_entity_poly.entity_id
_entity_poly.type
_entity_poly.pdbx_seq_one_letter_code
_entity_poly.pdbx_strand_id
1 'polypeptide(L)'
;AKTEAATAFNDDGVYVEKYLERPRHVEIQIISDSHGNYVYCGERDCSLQRRHQKLVEEAPSPVMTPELREKMGETAVRLCKAAGYVTAGTAEFLLDKHGNFYFMEVNTRIQVEHPVSELVTRTDLIRAQIMAAAGEKLPFTQEDVEVRGHAIEVRINAEDAENGFRPSPGKITDLFVPGGPGVRW
;
A
#
# COMPACT_ATOMS: atom_id res chain seq x y z
N ALA A 1 5.20 0.26 -25.15
CA ALA A 1 6.13 -0.52 -24.30
C ALA A 1 7.54 0.03 -24.34
N LYS A 2 8.48 -0.45 -25.18
CA LYS A 2 9.90 0.02 -25.16
C LYS A 2 10.07 1.53 -25.34
N THR A 3 9.41 2.11 -26.34
CA THR A 3 9.50 3.57 -26.60
C THR A 3 8.89 4.39 -25.47
N GLU A 4 7.81 3.92 -24.86
CA GLU A 4 7.18 4.60 -23.71
C GLU A 4 8.05 4.46 -22.44
N ALA A 5 8.65 3.30 -22.19
CA ALA A 5 9.53 3.06 -21.06
C ALA A 5 10.78 3.95 -21.12
N ALA A 6 11.43 4.01 -22.29
CA ALA A 6 12.57 4.89 -22.51
C ALA A 6 12.21 6.37 -22.33
N THR A 7 11.00 6.78 -22.74
CA THR A 7 10.56 8.18 -22.63
C THR A 7 10.14 8.56 -21.21
N ALA A 8 9.49 7.66 -20.47
CA ALA A 8 8.95 7.94 -19.13
C ALA A 8 9.94 7.64 -17.99
N PHE A 9 10.82 6.64 -18.15
CA PHE A 9 11.68 6.12 -17.08
C PHE A 9 13.17 6.11 -17.45
N ASN A 10 13.53 6.51 -18.69
CA ASN A 10 14.92 6.53 -19.17
C ASN A 10 15.63 5.15 -19.11
N ASP A 11 14.84 4.08 -19.21
CA ASP A 11 15.26 2.67 -19.26
C ASP A 11 14.36 1.92 -20.27
N ASP A 12 14.95 1.12 -21.17
CA ASP A 12 14.25 0.35 -22.20
C ASP A 12 14.02 -1.13 -21.82
N GLY A 13 14.37 -1.51 -20.59
CA GLY A 13 14.11 -2.83 -20.02
C GLY A 13 12.63 -3.20 -20.09
N VAL A 14 12.34 -4.35 -20.70
CA VAL A 14 11.00 -4.93 -20.76
C VAL A 14 11.10 -6.41 -20.43
N TYR A 15 10.21 -6.88 -19.57
CA TYR A 15 10.03 -8.29 -19.27
C TYR A 15 8.56 -8.67 -19.46
N VAL A 16 8.27 -9.96 -19.53
CA VAL A 16 6.91 -10.48 -19.78
C VAL A 16 6.51 -11.35 -18.60
N GLU A 17 5.33 -11.06 -18.06
CA GLU A 17 4.71 -11.84 -16.99
C GLU A 17 3.48 -12.58 -17.50
N LYS A 18 3.09 -13.61 -16.76
CA LYS A 18 1.82 -14.30 -16.99
C LYS A 18 0.68 -13.34 -16.64
N TYR A 19 -0.20 -13.09 -17.61
CA TYR A 19 -1.45 -12.37 -17.36
C TYR A 19 -2.38 -13.19 -16.46
N LEU A 20 -2.81 -12.60 -15.35
CA LEU A 20 -3.83 -13.15 -14.48
C LEU A 20 -5.18 -12.54 -14.84
N GLU A 21 -6.22 -13.38 -14.97
CA GLU A 21 -7.57 -12.89 -15.24
C GLU A 21 -8.25 -12.43 -13.94
N ARG A 22 -8.66 -11.16 -13.92
CA ARG A 22 -9.37 -10.52 -12.78
C ARG A 22 -8.66 -10.71 -11.43
N PRO A 23 -7.35 -10.43 -11.33
CA PRO A 23 -6.66 -10.49 -10.05
C PRO A 23 -7.13 -9.33 -9.16
N ARG A 24 -7.05 -9.54 -7.85
CA ARG A 24 -7.06 -8.43 -6.90
C ARG A 24 -5.64 -7.93 -6.69
N HIS A 25 -5.49 -6.62 -6.58
CA HIS A 25 -4.23 -6.01 -6.19
C HIS A 25 -4.24 -5.90 -4.67
N VAL A 26 -3.42 -6.73 -4.02
CA VAL A 26 -3.29 -6.76 -2.57
C VAL A 26 -1.85 -6.47 -2.21
N GLU A 27 -1.65 -5.61 -1.24
CA GLU A 27 -0.33 -5.22 -0.81
C GLU A 27 -0.16 -5.30 0.71
N ILE A 28 1.06 -5.56 1.16
CA ILE A 28 1.41 -5.75 2.57
C ILE A 28 2.28 -4.57 3.00
N GLN A 29 1.83 -3.84 4.02
CA GLN A 29 2.64 -2.79 4.65
C GLN A 29 3.75 -3.42 5.48
N ILE A 30 4.97 -2.94 5.32
CA ILE A 30 6.14 -3.41 6.08
C ILE A 30 6.82 -2.21 6.73
N ILE A 31 7.37 -2.42 7.92
CA ILE A 31 8.25 -1.48 8.62
C ILE A 31 9.37 -2.28 9.31
N SER A 32 10.60 -1.80 9.19
CA SER A 32 11.78 -2.45 9.77
C SER A 32 12.81 -1.45 10.29
N ASP A 33 13.65 -1.90 11.21
CA ASP A 33 14.77 -1.13 11.76
C ASP A 33 16.14 -1.79 11.54
N SER A 34 17.20 -1.07 11.89
CA SER A 34 18.58 -1.56 11.82
C SER A 34 18.96 -2.58 12.91
N HIS A 35 18.04 -2.91 13.82
CA HIS A 35 18.25 -3.83 14.95
C HIS A 35 17.72 -5.24 14.64
N GLY A 36 17.22 -5.47 13.43
CA GLY A 36 16.74 -6.77 12.97
C GLY A 36 15.25 -6.99 13.22
N ASN A 37 14.48 -5.94 13.57
CA ASN A 37 13.03 -6.03 13.66
C ASN A 37 12.41 -5.80 12.28
N TYR A 38 11.50 -6.69 11.89
CA TYR A 38 10.73 -6.62 10.66
C TYR A 38 9.28 -6.94 10.99
N VAL A 39 8.38 -5.99 10.73
CA VAL A 39 6.97 -6.09 11.10
C VAL A 39 6.12 -5.80 9.87
N TYR A 40 5.06 -6.58 9.66
CA TYR A 40 4.01 -6.24 8.70
C TYR A 40 2.79 -5.64 9.40
N CYS A 41 2.25 -4.55 8.86
CA CYS A 41 1.15 -3.76 9.43
C CYS A 41 -0.15 -3.99 8.66
N GLY A 42 -0.51 -5.27 8.51
CA GLY A 42 -1.67 -5.71 7.76
C GLY A 42 -1.53 -5.54 6.23
N GLU A 43 -2.64 -5.76 5.55
CA GLU A 43 -2.79 -5.69 4.11
C GLU A 43 -3.79 -4.64 3.67
N ARG A 44 -3.67 -4.21 2.41
CA ARG A 44 -4.62 -3.33 1.74
C ARG A 44 -5.11 -3.97 0.44
N ASP A 45 -6.39 -3.78 0.13
CA ASP A 45 -6.94 -4.04 -1.20
C ASP A 45 -6.94 -2.73 -1.99
N CYS A 46 -6.20 -2.72 -3.10
CA CYS A 46 -6.06 -1.57 -3.99
C CYS A 46 -6.56 -1.91 -5.41
N SER A 47 -7.52 -2.85 -5.52
CA SER A 47 -8.01 -3.34 -6.81
C SER A 47 -8.84 -2.32 -7.58
N LEU A 48 -9.41 -1.32 -6.89
CA LEU A 48 -10.21 -0.26 -7.49
C LEU A 48 -9.30 0.80 -8.13
N GLN A 49 -9.00 0.58 -9.40
CA GLN A 49 -8.08 1.40 -10.18
C GLN A 49 -8.72 1.92 -11.45
N ARG A 50 -8.28 3.09 -11.91
CA ARG A 50 -8.59 3.63 -13.25
C ARG A 50 -7.28 3.90 -13.98
N ARG A 51 -7.11 3.31 -15.17
CA ARG A 51 -5.87 3.44 -15.97
C ARG A 51 -4.60 3.16 -15.13
N HIS A 52 -4.63 2.10 -14.32
CA HIS A 52 -3.54 1.69 -13.42
C HIS A 52 -3.22 2.67 -12.28
N GLN A 53 -4.10 3.63 -12.00
CA GLN A 53 -4.01 4.49 -10.81
C GLN A 53 -5.01 4.04 -9.77
N LYS A 54 -4.54 3.82 -8.54
CA LYS A 54 -5.37 3.51 -7.37
C LYS A 54 -6.27 4.72 -7.04
N LEU A 55 -7.55 4.45 -6.80
CA LEU A 55 -8.57 5.48 -6.51
C LEU A 55 -9.24 5.28 -5.14
N VAL A 56 -9.46 4.02 -4.78
CA VAL A 56 -10.05 3.61 -3.52
C VAL A 56 -9.24 2.45 -2.99
N GLU A 57 -8.86 2.55 -1.73
CA GLU A 57 -8.03 1.58 -1.03
C GLU A 57 -8.70 1.24 0.30
N GLU A 58 -8.69 -0.03 0.67
CA GLU A 58 -9.30 -0.47 1.93
C GLU A 58 -8.40 -1.42 2.71
N ALA A 59 -8.48 -1.33 4.03
CA ALA A 59 -7.79 -2.21 4.97
C ALA A 59 -8.75 -2.69 6.07
N PRO A 60 -8.72 -3.96 6.47
CA PRO A 60 -8.09 -5.08 5.78
C PRO A 60 -8.73 -5.36 4.40
N SER A 61 -8.12 -6.22 3.59
CA SER A 61 -8.73 -6.69 2.35
C SER A 61 -9.93 -7.61 2.67
N PRO A 62 -11.10 -7.41 2.02
CA PRO A 62 -12.32 -8.14 2.35
C PRO A 62 -12.28 -9.62 1.94
N VAL A 63 -11.30 -10.03 1.13
CA VAL A 63 -11.15 -11.41 0.66
C VAL A 63 -10.14 -12.23 1.47
N MET A 64 -9.51 -11.64 2.48
CA MET A 64 -8.47 -12.29 3.26
C MET A 64 -9.05 -13.21 4.33
N THR A 65 -8.50 -14.42 4.41
CA THR A 65 -8.59 -15.26 5.61
C THR A 65 -7.42 -14.97 6.54
N PRO A 66 -7.51 -15.29 7.85
CA PRO A 66 -6.37 -15.19 8.77
C PRO A 66 -5.11 -15.90 8.26
N GLU A 67 -5.26 -17.10 7.70
CA GLU A 67 -4.16 -17.93 7.22
C GLU A 67 -3.52 -17.32 5.96
N LEU A 68 -4.33 -16.79 5.05
CA LEU A 68 -3.81 -16.11 3.85
C LEU A 68 -3.05 -14.83 4.23
N ARG A 69 -3.59 -14.05 5.17
CA ARG A 69 -2.96 -12.83 5.68
C ARG A 69 -1.62 -13.13 6.32
N GLU A 70 -1.55 -14.12 7.21
CA GLU A 70 -0.30 -14.54 7.84
C GLU A 70 0.71 -14.98 6.78
N LYS A 71 0.31 -15.84 5.85
CA LYS A 71 1.19 -16.34 4.79
C LYS A 71 1.74 -15.22 3.89
N MET A 72 0.92 -14.24 3.53
CA MET A 72 1.35 -13.08 2.73
C MET A 72 2.24 -12.14 3.55
N GLY A 73 1.86 -11.85 4.80
CA GLY A 73 2.63 -11.04 5.75
C GLY A 73 4.04 -11.57 5.99
N GLU A 74 4.16 -12.86 6.29
CA GLU A 74 5.45 -13.51 6.46
C GLU A 74 6.28 -13.51 5.17
N THR A 75 5.64 -13.66 4.00
CA THR A 75 6.34 -13.62 2.72
C THR A 75 6.95 -12.24 2.47
N ALA A 76 6.19 -11.18 2.77
CA ALA A 76 6.65 -9.80 2.69
C ALA A 76 7.83 -9.54 3.66
N VAL A 77 7.73 -10.00 4.91
CA VAL A 77 8.83 -9.90 5.89
C VAL A 77 10.08 -10.65 5.42
N ARG A 78 9.93 -11.88 4.90
CA ARG A 78 11.06 -12.66 4.37
C ARG A 78 11.76 -11.91 3.23
N LEU A 79 11.00 -11.28 2.34
CA LEU A 79 11.54 -10.48 1.24
C LEU A 79 12.36 -9.29 1.77
N CYS A 80 11.81 -8.50 2.69
CA CYS A 80 12.53 -7.38 3.30
C CYS A 80 13.77 -7.81 4.08
N LYS A 81 13.69 -8.92 4.82
CA LYS A 81 14.83 -9.47 5.57
C LYS A 81 15.95 -9.94 4.65
N ALA A 82 15.62 -10.59 3.54
CA ALA A 82 16.61 -11.02 2.56
C ALA A 82 17.33 -9.83 1.89
N ALA A 83 16.63 -8.70 1.73
CA ALA A 83 17.20 -7.47 1.19
C ALA A 83 17.94 -6.60 2.22
N GLY A 84 17.86 -6.92 3.53
CA GLY A 84 18.35 -6.04 4.59
C GLY A 84 17.64 -4.68 4.61
N TYR A 85 16.37 -4.66 4.25
CA TYR A 85 15.59 -3.43 4.11
C TYR A 85 15.34 -2.77 5.48
N VAL A 86 15.49 -1.46 5.56
CA VAL A 86 15.23 -0.63 6.75
C VAL A 86 14.29 0.50 6.32
N THR A 87 13.34 0.88 7.19
CA THR A 87 12.26 1.87 6.96
C THR A 87 10.95 1.27 6.43
N ALA A 88 9.97 2.14 6.14
CA ALA A 88 8.67 1.74 5.61
C ALA A 88 8.80 1.26 4.16
N GLY A 89 8.08 0.20 3.82
CA GLY A 89 7.95 -0.29 2.45
C GLY A 89 6.64 -1.03 2.25
N THR A 90 6.32 -1.37 1.00
CA THR A 90 5.13 -2.16 0.71
C THR A 90 5.46 -3.20 -0.34
N ALA A 91 5.16 -4.47 -0.04
CA ALA A 91 5.23 -5.55 -1.01
C ALA A 91 3.86 -5.72 -1.69
N GLU A 92 3.82 -5.59 -3.00
CA GLU A 92 2.61 -5.70 -3.82
C GLU A 92 2.48 -7.11 -4.42
N PHE A 93 1.24 -7.61 -4.41
CA PHE A 93 0.90 -8.94 -4.90
C PHE A 93 -0.36 -8.89 -5.77
N LEU A 94 -0.43 -9.80 -6.74
CA LEU A 94 -1.66 -10.15 -7.42
C LEU A 94 -2.26 -11.39 -6.77
N LEU A 95 -3.51 -11.30 -6.33
CA LEU A 95 -4.28 -12.40 -5.73
C LEU A 95 -5.32 -12.93 -6.72
N ASP A 96 -5.25 -14.21 -7.06
CA ASP A 96 -6.22 -14.84 -7.94
C ASP A 96 -7.49 -15.31 -7.21
N LYS A 97 -8.52 -15.70 -7.97
CA LYS A 97 -9.80 -16.19 -7.45
C LYS A 97 -9.72 -17.49 -6.62
N HIS A 98 -8.58 -18.18 -6.66
CA HIS A 98 -8.33 -19.43 -5.93
C HIS A 98 -7.54 -19.18 -4.65
N GLY A 99 -7.19 -17.93 -4.34
CA GLY A 99 -6.39 -17.58 -3.16
C GLY A 99 -4.89 -17.76 -3.36
N ASN A 100 -4.41 -17.96 -4.59
CA ASN A 100 -2.97 -17.93 -4.87
C ASN A 100 -2.54 -16.49 -5.07
N PHE A 101 -1.44 -16.11 -4.42
CA PHE A 101 -0.84 -14.79 -4.57
C PHE A 101 0.51 -14.88 -5.28
N TYR A 102 0.81 -13.84 -6.05
CA TYR A 102 2.02 -13.74 -6.86
C TYR A 102 2.67 -12.38 -6.59
N PHE A 103 3.94 -12.40 -6.20
CA PHE A 103 4.71 -11.18 -5.97
C PHE A 103 4.83 -10.37 -7.27
N MET A 104 4.71 -9.05 -7.17
CA MET A 104 4.80 -8.13 -8.30
C MET A 104 5.97 -7.15 -8.11
N GLU A 105 5.92 -6.32 -7.07
CA GLU A 105 6.97 -5.34 -6.80
C GLU A 105 7.09 -4.99 -5.32
N VAL A 106 8.15 -4.26 -4.96
CA VAL A 106 8.27 -3.58 -3.66
C VAL A 106 8.37 -2.09 -3.90
N ASN A 107 7.44 -1.35 -3.31
CA ASN A 107 7.58 0.09 -3.15
C ASN A 107 8.45 0.36 -1.92
N THR A 108 9.70 0.78 -2.15
CA THR A 108 10.70 1.07 -1.10
C THR A 108 10.51 2.47 -0.49
N ARG A 109 9.26 2.80 -0.15
CA ARG A 109 8.85 4.08 0.44
C ARG A 109 7.47 3.90 1.07
N ILE A 110 7.07 4.87 1.88
CA ILE A 110 5.67 5.00 2.29
C ILE A 110 4.77 5.24 1.06
N GLN A 111 3.57 4.70 1.09
CA GLN A 111 2.55 4.88 0.06
C GLN A 111 1.48 5.87 0.50
N VAL A 112 0.70 6.36 -0.47
CA VAL A 112 -0.35 7.37 -0.22
C VAL A 112 -1.39 6.79 0.74
N GLU A 113 -1.77 5.54 0.51
CA GLU A 113 -2.77 4.73 1.19
C GLU A 113 -2.31 4.14 2.54
N HIS A 114 -1.17 4.56 3.10
CA HIS A 114 -0.77 4.14 4.45
C HIS A 114 -1.79 4.48 5.57
N PRO A 115 -2.63 5.55 5.50
CA PRO A 115 -3.57 5.90 6.56
C PRO A 115 -4.57 4.80 6.89
N VAL A 116 -5.02 4.00 5.92
CA VAL A 116 -5.96 2.89 6.22
C VAL A 116 -5.28 1.81 7.05
N SER A 117 -4.00 1.52 6.82
CA SER A 117 -3.23 0.60 7.65
C SER A 117 -3.04 1.16 9.07
N GLU A 118 -2.72 2.45 9.20
CA GLU A 118 -2.59 3.09 10.52
C GLU A 118 -3.90 3.04 11.31
N LEU A 119 -5.05 3.30 10.66
CA LEU A 119 -6.35 3.31 11.31
C LEU A 119 -6.75 1.94 11.87
N VAL A 120 -6.50 0.86 11.10
CA VAL A 120 -6.89 -0.49 11.54
C VAL A 120 -5.87 -1.13 12.48
N THR A 121 -4.59 -0.79 12.37
CA THR A 121 -3.53 -1.37 13.23
C THR A 121 -3.16 -0.51 14.43
N ARG A 122 -3.56 0.77 14.44
CA ARG A 122 -3.16 1.78 15.44
C ARG A 122 -1.64 1.96 15.53
N THR A 123 -0.95 1.72 14.42
CA THR A 123 0.48 2.01 14.29
C THR A 123 0.66 3.34 13.58
N ASP A 124 1.58 4.18 14.07
CA ASP A 124 1.99 5.42 13.39
C ASP A 124 3.22 5.11 12.54
N LEU A 125 2.99 4.91 11.24
CA LEU A 125 4.00 4.42 10.31
C LEU A 125 5.02 5.51 9.98
N ILE A 126 4.59 6.78 9.95
CA ILE A 126 5.49 7.91 9.72
C ILE A 126 6.45 8.08 10.90
N ARG A 127 5.94 8.02 12.14
CA ARG A 127 6.78 8.05 13.33
C ARG A 127 7.75 6.87 13.36
N ALA A 128 7.27 5.66 13.11
CA ALA A 128 8.11 4.47 13.07
C ALA A 128 9.19 4.56 11.99
N GLN A 129 8.87 5.10 10.82
CA GLN A 129 9.81 5.37 9.73
C GLN A 129 10.90 6.36 10.16
N ILE A 130 10.55 7.47 10.82
CA ILE A 130 11.52 8.46 11.32
C ILE A 130 12.44 7.83 12.38
N MET A 131 11.87 7.05 13.30
CA MET A 131 12.64 6.33 14.32
C MET A 131 13.63 5.34 13.71
N ALA A 132 13.17 4.49 12.78
CA ALA A 132 14.02 3.54 12.08
C ALA A 132 15.16 4.23 11.32
N ALA A 133 14.87 5.36 10.65
CA ALA A 133 15.88 6.16 9.95
C ALA A 133 16.90 6.81 10.91
N ALA A 134 16.49 7.13 12.14
CA ALA A 134 17.38 7.62 13.19
C ALA A 134 18.23 6.51 13.85
N GLY A 135 18.07 5.24 13.44
CA GLY A 135 18.74 4.10 14.05
C GLY A 135 18.14 3.69 15.40
N GLU A 136 16.93 4.16 15.72
CA GLU A 136 16.17 3.73 16.90
C GLU A 136 15.51 2.36 16.64
N LYS A 137 15.09 1.70 17.72
CA LYS A 137 14.27 0.48 17.61
C LYS A 137 12.83 0.83 17.28
N LEU A 138 12.15 -0.05 16.56
CA LEU A 138 10.69 0.08 16.37
C LEU A 138 9.98 0.08 17.73
N PRO A 139 8.91 0.90 17.89
CA PRO A 139 8.19 1.02 19.15
C PRO A 139 7.21 -0.13 19.44
N PHE A 140 7.14 -1.14 18.57
CA PHE A 140 6.24 -2.29 18.65
C PHE A 140 6.86 -3.52 17.96
N THR A 141 6.41 -4.71 18.33
CA THR A 141 6.75 -5.98 17.67
C THR A 141 5.60 -6.48 16.80
N GLN A 142 5.77 -7.63 16.14
CA GLN A 142 4.71 -8.21 15.31
C GLN A 142 3.47 -8.60 16.13
N GLU A 143 3.68 -9.03 17.37
CA GLU A 143 2.63 -9.46 18.31
C GLU A 143 1.77 -8.29 18.80
N ASP A 144 2.30 -7.07 18.78
CA ASP A 144 1.58 -5.85 19.14
C ASP A 144 0.66 -5.35 18.02
N VAL A 145 0.85 -5.82 16.78
CA VAL A 145 0.08 -5.39 15.61
C VAL A 145 -1.21 -6.19 15.50
N GLU A 146 -2.31 -5.59 15.95
CA GLU A 146 -3.64 -6.15 15.79
C GLU A 146 -4.46 -5.37 14.75
N VAL A 147 -5.01 -6.08 13.77
CA VAL A 147 -5.94 -5.48 12.80
C VAL A 147 -7.35 -5.42 13.41
N ARG A 148 -7.89 -4.22 13.59
CA ARG A 148 -9.20 -3.96 14.19
C ARG A 148 -10.05 -3.05 13.32
N GLY A 149 -11.27 -3.49 13.02
CA GLY A 149 -12.22 -2.71 12.22
C GLY A 149 -11.89 -2.72 10.74
N HIS A 150 -12.33 -1.68 10.03
CA HIS A 150 -12.15 -1.50 8.60
C HIS A 150 -11.99 -0.01 8.29
N ALA A 151 -11.11 0.32 7.37
CA ALA A 151 -10.85 1.68 6.93
C ALA A 151 -10.84 1.73 5.39
N ILE A 152 -11.38 2.81 4.83
CA ILE A 152 -11.43 3.06 3.40
C ILE A 152 -10.87 4.45 3.15
N GLU A 153 -9.95 4.56 2.21
CA GLU A 153 -9.45 5.82 1.68
C GLU A 153 -10.06 6.06 0.30
N VAL A 154 -10.40 7.33 0.03
CA VAL A 154 -10.92 7.77 -1.25
C VAL A 154 -10.14 9.00 -1.67
N ARG A 155 -9.52 8.94 -2.85
CA ARG A 155 -8.76 10.07 -3.38
C ARG A 155 -9.70 11.10 -4.02
N ILE A 156 -9.72 12.31 -3.46
CA ILE A 156 -10.43 13.44 -4.05
C ILE A 156 -9.48 14.18 -5.00
N ASN A 157 -9.64 13.93 -6.30
CA ASN A 157 -8.81 14.54 -7.33
C ASN A 157 -9.52 15.72 -8.00
N ALA A 158 -8.76 16.71 -8.44
CA ALA A 158 -9.24 17.78 -9.31
C ALA A 158 -9.39 17.26 -10.76
N GLU A 159 -10.35 16.36 -10.98
CA GLU A 159 -10.63 15.72 -12.27
C GLU A 159 -12.13 15.81 -12.60
N ASP A 160 -12.43 16.10 -13.87
CA ASP A 160 -13.79 16.31 -14.34
C ASP A 160 -14.37 15.00 -14.92
N ALA A 161 -15.17 14.29 -14.12
CA ALA A 161 -15.71 12.99 -14.49
C ALA A 161 -16.65 13.03 -15.72
N GLU A 162 -17.36 14.14 -15.93
CA GLU A 162 -18.27 14.31 -17.07
C GLU A 162 -17.49 14.55 -18.37
N ASN A 163 -16.30 15.12 -18.29
CA ASN A 163 -15.41 15.37 -19.42
C ASN A 163 -14.22 14.41 -19.46
N GLY A 164 -14.47 13.13 -19.15
CA GLY A 164 -13.50 12.04 -19.35
C GLY A 164 -12.32 12.06 -18.36
N PHE A 165 -12.54 12.59 -17.16
CA PHE A 165 -11.54 12.74 -16.09
C PHE A 165 -10.33 13.58 -16.49
N ARG A 166 -10.53 14.58 -17.35
CA ARG A 166 -9.47 15.55 -17.62
C ARG A 166 -9.12 16.31 -16.33
N PRO A 167 -7.85 16.70 -16.12
CA PRO A 167 -7.49 17.59 -15.01
C PRO A 167 -8.31 18.87 -15.05
N SER A 168 -8.77 19.31 -13.87
CA SER A 168 -9.59 20.51 -13.67
C SER A 168 -8.88 21.50 -12.74
N PRO A 169 -7.79 22.15 -13.20
CA PRO A 169 -7.07 23.13 -12.40
C PRO A 169 -7.90 24.41 -12.24
N GLY A 170 -7.80 25.05 -11.09
CA GLY A 170 -8.51 26.30 -10.80
C GLY A 170 -8.28 26.77 -9.37
N LYS A 171 -8.79 27.95 -9.06
CA LYS A 171 -8.78 28.44 -7.68
C LYS A 171 -9.91 27.76 -6.89
N ILE A 172 -9.57 27.08 -5.81
CA ILE A 172 -10.56 26.62 -4.82
C ILE A 172 -11.12 27.88 -4.15
N THR A 173 -12.42 28.14 -4.33
CA THR A 173 -13.12 29.27 -3.70
C THR A 173 -13.61 28.93 -2.31
N ASP A 174 -14.02 27.68 -2.11
CA ASP A 174 -14.64 27.18 -0.90
C ASP A 174 -14.14 25.75 -0.64
N LEU A 175 -13.83 25.44 0.63
CA LEU A 175 -13.46 24.11 1.08
C LEU A 175 -14.12 23.86 2.44
N PHE A 176 -15.01 22.87 2.48
CA PHE A 176 -15.58 22.38 3.73
C PHE A 176 -15.07 20.97 4.00
N VAL A 177 -14.12 20.87 4.93
CA VAL A 177 -13.50 19.61 5.29
C VAL A 177 -14.48 18.77 6.14
N PRO A 178 -14.75 17.51 5.76
CA PRO A 178 -15.61 16.64 6.57
C PRO A 178 -14.94 16.30 7.90
N GLY A 179 -15.75 16.05 8.92
CA GLY A 179 -15.28 15.60 10.23
C GLY A 179 -16.33 14.75 10.94
N GLY A 180 -15.96 14.21 12.09
CA GLY A 180 -16.83 13.36 12.92
C GLY A 180 -16.15 12.04 13.29
N PRO A 181 -16.82 11.20 14.12
CA PRO A 181 -16.29 9.91 14.52
C PRO A 181 -15.99 9.02 13.31
N GLY A 182 -14.75 8.52 13.22
CA GLY A 182 -14.32 7.64 12.14
C GLY A 182 -13.92 8.35 10.83
N VAL A 183 -13.86 9.69 10.82
CA VAL A 183 -13.39 10.47 9.66
C VAL A 183 -11.97 10.97 9.92
N ARG A 184 -11.07 10.69 8.97
CA ARG A 184 -9.72 11.25 8.87
C ARG A 184 -9.62 11.98 7.52
N TRP A 185 -9.09 13.20 7.54
CA TRP A 185 -8.85 14.05 6.36
C TRP A 185 -7.39 14.46 6.32
#